data_AF-L9Z1G4-F1
#
_entry.id   AF-L9Z1G4-F1
#
_cell.length_a   1.000
_cell.length_b   1.000
_cell.length_c   1.000
_cell.angle_alpha   90.00
_cell.angle_beta   90.00
_cell.angle_gamma   90.00
#
_symmetry.space_group_name_H-M   'P 1'
#
loop_
_entity.id
_entity.type
_entity.pdbx_description
1 polymer ?
#
loop_
_entity_poly.entity_id
_entity_poly.type
_entity_poly.pdbx_seq_one_letter_code
_entity_poly.pdbx_strand_id
1 'polypeptide(L)'
;RRTHFFHSLAKHIIQRCVENGVCRINVGDLEGVREDEHGESKNWGKHGNLDLHGWAFDRFTKILTYKAKVEGIEVVEVSERDTS
;
A
#
# COMPACT_ATOMS: atom_id res chain seq x y z
N ARG A 1 -1.88 16.17 -9.41
CA ARG A 1 -1.09 15.16 -10.17
C ARG A 1 -0.93 13.83 -9.41
N ARG A 2 -0.41 13.79 -8.17
CA ARG A 2 -0.25 12.53 -7.39
C ARG A 2 -1.56 11.72 -7.18
N THR A 3 -2.69 12.39 -6.90
CA THR A 3 -3.98 11.70 -6.73
C THR A 3 -4.41 10.95 -7.99
N HIS A 4 -4.36 11.61 -9.16
CA HIS A 4 -4.68 10.97 -10.45
C HIS A 4 -3.81 9.75 -10.71
N PHE A 5 -2.51 9.85 -10.43
CA PHE A 5 -1.59 8.72 -10.56
C PHE A 5 -2.04 7.52 -9.71
N PHE A 6 -2.36 7.73 -8.43
CA PHE A 6 -2.83 6.65 -7.56
C PHE A 6 -4.15 6.02 -8.01
N HIS A 7 -5.11 6.83 -8.49
CA HIS A 7 -6.36 6.28 -9.02
C HIS A 7 -6.15 5.45 -10.29
N SER A 8 -5.28 5.90 -11.20
CA SER A 8 -4.94 5.15 -12.42
C SER A 8 -4.17 3.87 -12.10
N LEU A 9 -3.20 3.93 -11.20
CA LEU A 9 -2.43 2.76 -10.77
C LEU A 9 -3.32 1.71 -10.09
N ALA A 10 -4.16 2.14 -9.14
CA ALA A 10 -5.08 1.22 -8.47
C ALA A 10 -6.05 0.58 -9.47
N LYS A 11 -6.59 1.34 -10.43
CA LYS A 11 -7.44 0.77 -11.49
C LYS A 11 -6.68 -0.29 -12.31
N HIS A 12 -5.43 0.00 -12.68
CA HIS A 12 -4.61 -0.94 -13.45
C HIS A 12 -4.32 -2.24 -12.69
N ILE A 13 -4.00 -2.15 -11.39
CA ILE A 13 -3.79 -3.32 -10.53
C ILE A 13 -5.06 -4.17 -10.44
N ILE A 14 -6.20 -3.54 -10.14
CA ILE A 14 -7.49 -4.24 -10.04
C ILE A 14 -7.86 -4.92 -11.35
N GLN A 15 -7.70 -4.23 -12.49
CA GLN A 15 -7.96 -4.82 -13.79
C GLN A 15 -7.11 -6.08 -14.01
N ARG A 16 -5.82 -6.04 -13.66
CA ARG A 16 -4.93 -7.19 -13.78
C ARG A 16 -5.35 -8.32 -12.85
N CYS A 17 -5.81 -8.03 -11.64
CA CYS A 17 -6.34 -9.05 -10.72
C CYS A 17 -7.58 -9.74 -11.30
N VAL A 18 -8.51 -8.98 -11.87
CA VAL A 18 -9.71 -9.52 -12.52
C VAL A 18 -9.34 -10.41 -13.72
N GLU A 19 -8.42 -9.94 -14.57
CA GLU A 19 -7.94 -10.71 -15.74
C GLU A 19 -7.27 -12.04 -15.35
N ASN A 20 -6.65 -12.10 -14.16
CA ASN A 20 -5.99 -13.30 -13.64
C ASN A 20 -6.86 -14.11 -12.65
N GLY A 21 -8.13 -13.73 -12.44
CA GLY A 21 -9.02 -14.41 -11.51
C GLY A 21 -8.58 -14.35 -10.04
N VAL A 22 -7.85 -13.30 -9.65
CA VAL A 22 -7.36 -13.11 -8.28
C VAL A 22 -8.47 -12.55 -7.40
N CYS A 23 -8.84 -13.29 -6.35
CA CYS A 23 -9.89 -12.87 -5.41
C CYS A 23 -9.38 -12.08 -4.19
N ARG A 24 -8.06 -12.08 -3.94
CA ARG A 24 -7.47 -11.47 -2.75
C ARG A 24 -6.13 -10.78 -3.05
N ILE A 25 -5.99 -9.57 -2.54
CA ILE A 25 -4.75 -8.78 -2.56
C ILE A 25 -4.29 -8.63 -1.12
N ASN A 26 -3.07 -9.05 -0.84
CA ASN A 26 -2.42 -8.78 0.44
C ASN A 26 -1.59 -7.50 0.31
N VAL A 27 -1.81 -6.54 1.19
CA VAL A 27 -1.06 -5.29 1.28
C VAL A 27 -0.23 -5.38 2.56
N GLY A 28 1.07 -5.12 2.47
CA GLY A 28 1.92 -5.04 3.64
C GLY A 28 1.43 -3.95 4.59
N ASP A 29 1.29 -4.29 5.87
CA ASP A 29 1.07 -3.32 6.92
C ASP A 29 2.37 -2.54 7.13
N LEU A 30 2.37 -1.30 6.62
CA LEU A 30 3.46 -0.34 6.81
C LEU A 30 3.31 0.46 8.11
N GLU A 31 2.31 0.16 8.94
CA GLU A 31 2.24 0.70 10.30
C GLU A 31 3.51 0.25 11.04
N GLY A 32 4.39 1.20 11.33
CA GLY A 32 5.72 0.92 11.89
C GLY A 32 6.88 0.85 10.88
N VAL A 33 6.70 1.04 9.57
CA VAL A 33 7.85 1.17 8.64
C VAL A 33 8.75 2.38 8.99
N ARG A 34 8.16 3.38 9.67
CA ARG A 34 8.86 4.56 10.18
C ARG A 34 9.46 4.32 11.57
N GLU A 35 9.15 3.20 12.19
CA GLU A 35 9.55 2.83 13.54
C GLU A 35 10.53 1.65 13.46
N ASP A 36 11.38 1.49 14.47
CA ASP A 36 12.22 0.31 14.63
C ASP A 36 11.55 -0.74 15.51
N GLU A 37 12.25 -1.84 15.82
CA GLU A 37 11.73 -2.94 16.64
C GLU A 37 11.34 -2.52 18.08
N HIS A 38 11.71 -1.31 18.51
CA HIS A 38 11.40 -0.75 19.81
C HIS A 38 10.33 0.36 19.76
N GLY A 39 9.79 0.66 18.57
CA GLY A 39 8.80 1.73 18.38
C GLY A 39 9.43 3.12 18.27
N GLU A 40 10.76 3.21 18.19
CA GLU A 40 11.46 4.48 18.01
C GLU A 40 11.54 4.84 16.53
N SER A 41 11.55 6.14 16.20
CA SER A 41 11.61 6.57 14.80
C SER A 41 12.89 6.07 14.11
N LYS A 42 12.73 5.15 13.15
CA LYS A 42 13.82 4.61 12.36
C LYS A 42 14.33 5.66 11.39
N ASN A 43 15.64 5.91 11.39
CA ASN A 43 16.26 6.86 10.50
C ASN A 43 16.59 6.22 9.13
N TRP A 44 15.79 6.52 8.11
CA TRP A 44 15.96 6.05 6.73
C TRP A 44 16.83 6.99 5.87
N GLY A 45 17.57 7.90 6.53
CA GLY A 45 18.33 8.96 5.87
C GLY A 45 17.44 10.12 5.40
N LYS A 46 18.07 11.23 4.98
CA LYS A 46 17.36 12.48 4.67
C LYS A 46 16.31 12.34 3.55
N HIS A 47 16.66 11.62 2.48
CA HIS A 47 15.75 11.39 1.35
C HIS A 47 14.70 10.34 1.68
N GLY A 48 15.08 9.21 2.30
CA GLY A 48 14.14 8.16 2.72
C GLY A 48 13.09 8.66 3.71
N ASN A 49 13.49 9.46 4.70
CA ASN A 49 12.55 10.08 5.63
C ASN A 49 11.60 11.03 4.92
N LEU A 50 12.09 11.87 3.99
CA LEU A 50 11.25 12.80 3.22
C LEU A 50 10.27 12.06 2.31
N ASP A 51 10.72 10.98 1.66
CA ASP A 51 9.92 10.16 0.77
C ASP A 51 8.86 9.39 1.56
N LEU A 52 9.21 8.76 2.69
CA LEU A 52 8.28 8.08 3.60
C LEU A 52 7.28 9.04 4.23
N HIS A 53 7.71 10.24 4.66
CA HIS A 53 6.80 11.29 5.14
C HIS A 53 5.85 11.77 4.04
N GLY A 54 6.33 11.83 2.80
CA GLY A 54 5.54 12.20 1.64
C GLY A 54 4.73 11.06 1.03
N TRP A 55 4.93 9.82 1.48
CA TRP A 55 4.30 8.64 0.89
C TRP A 55 2.89 8.49 1.44
N ALA A 56 1.92 8.44 0.52
CA ALA A 56 0.52 8.41 0.84
C ALA A 56 0.01 6.96 0.90
N PHE A 57 0.69 6.09 1.66
CA PHE A 57 0.35 4.66 1.73
C PHE A 57 -1.11 4.46 2.16
N ASP A 58 -1.50 5.07 3.29
CA ASP A 58 -2.90 5.07 3.77
C ASP A 58 -3.89 5.49 2.69
N ARG A 59 -3.52 6.50 1.89
CA ARG A 59 -4.37 7.03 0.84
C ARG A 59 -4.46 6.06 -0.34
N PHE A 60 -3.34 5.46 -0.73
CA PHE A 60 -3.30 4.49 -1.82
C PHE A 60 -4.05 3.21 -1.44
N THR A 61 -3.82 2.66 -0.24
CA THR A 61 -4.52 1.50 0.29
C THR A 61 -6.02 1.76 0.33
N LYS A 62 -6.47 2.92 0.85
CA LYS A 62 -7.89 3.31 0.77
C LYS A 62 -8.43 3.31 -0.65
N ILE A 63 -7.68 3.86 -1.62
CA ILE A 63 -8.10 3.89 -3.04
C ILE A 63 -8.20 2.49 -3.63
N LEU A 64 -7.21 1.64 -3.34
CA LEU A 64 -7.15 0.27 -3.79
C LEU A 64 -8.31 -0.54 -3.22
N THR A 65 -8.53 -0.48 -1.90
CA THR A 65 -9.58 -1.21 -1.19
C THR A 65 -10.97 -0.90 -1.72
N TYR A 66 -11.33 0.38 -1.92
CA TYR A 66 -12.68 0.69 -2.41
C TYR A 66 -12.86 0.24 -3.87
N LYS A 67 -11.82 0.28 -4.71
CA LYS A 67 -11.89 -0.20 -6.11
C LYS A 67 -11.96 -1.72 -6.19
N ALA A 68 -11.15 -2.40 -5.38
CA ALA A 68 -11.16 -3.86 -5.27
C ALA A 68 -12.54 -4.38 -4.86
N LYS A 69 -13.17 -3.73 -3.88
CA LYS A 69 -14.49 -4.09 -3.38
C LYS A 69 -15.57 -4.04 -4.46
N VAL A 70 -15.48 -3.11 -5.42
CA VAL A 70 -16.42 -3.04 -6.56
C VAL A 70 -16.33 -4.28 -7.44
N GLU A 71 -15.13 -4.84 -7.60
CA GLU A 71 -14.87 -6.04 -8.41
C GLU A 71 -14.94 -7.34 -7.58
N GLY A 72 -15.37 -7.27 -6.31
CA GLY A 72 -15.45 -8.44 -5.42
C GLY A 72 -14.10 -8.98 -4.94
N ILE A 73 -13.04 -8.18 -5.03
CA ILE A 73 -11.69 -8.54 -4.59
C ILE A 73 -11.50 -8.07 -3.15
N GLU A 74 -11.05 -8.98 -2.29
CA GLU A 74 -10.70 -8.69 -0.91
C GLU A 74 -9.30 -8.06 -0.82
N VAL A 75 -9.15 -6.97 -0.06
CA VAL A 75 -7.84 -6.39 0.26
C VAL A 75 -7.60 -6.59 1.75
N VAL A 76 -6.52 -7.28 2.09
CA VAL A 76 -6.17 -7.59 3.49
C VAL A 76 -4.80 -7.02 3.80
N GLU A 77 -4.70 -6.30 4.91
CA GLU A 77 -3.42 -5.85 5.45
C GLU A 77 -2.75 -7.03 6.17
N VAL A 78 -1.48 -7.28 5.84
CA VAL A 78 -0.66 -8.36 6.40
C VAL A 78 0.65 -7.78 6.91
N SER A 79 1.12 -8.20 8.08
CA SER A 79 2.40 -7.70 8.62
C SER A 79 3.55 -7.95 7.64
N GLU A 80 4.37 -6.94 7.37
CA GLU A 80 5.60 -7.07 6.56
C GLU A 80 6.80 -7.65 7.34
N ARG A 81 6.59 -8.10 8.59
CA ARG A 81 7.63 -8.82 9.34
C ARG A 81 8.11 -10.01 8.51
N ASP A 82 9.42 -10.05 8.26
CA ASP A 82 10.13 -11.10 7.52
C ASP A 82 9.90 -11.16 5.99
N THR A 83 9.35 -10.12 5.36
CA THR A 83 9.35 -10.00 3.89
C THR A 83 10.53 -9.16 3.38
N SER A 84 11.31 -9.72 2.43
CA SER A 84 12.56 -9.17 1.87
C SER A 84 12.38 -7.99 0.91
#